data_AF-A0A519Z253-F1
#
_entry.id   AF-A0A519Z253-F1
#
_cell.length_a   1.000
_cell.length_b   1.000
_cell.length_c   1.000
_cell.angle_alpha   90.00
_cell.angle_beta   90.00
_cell.angle_gamma   90.00
#
_symmetry.space_group_name_H-M   'P 1'
#
loop_
_entity.id
_entity.type
_entity.pdbx_description
1 polymer ?
#
loop_
_entity_poly.entity_id
_entity_poly.type
_entity_poly.pdbx_seq_one_letter_code
_entity_poly.pdbx_strand_id
1 'polypeptide(L)'
;MRKKQNFVWNATNITKNIREQLVELFATYKAYVKIVYVEVPYYVLHQQNSSRDAVLPAVAVDRLVGKLELPSPWEGYEVEYFVKEE
;
A
#
# COMPACT_ATOMS: atom_id res chain seq x y z
N MET A 1 -12.79 10.04 -9.09
CA MET A 1 -12.32 10.79 -10.28
C MET A 1 -13.45 11.68 -10.79
N ARG A 2 -13.22 12.96 -11.07
CA ARG A 2 -14.23 13.80 -11.76
C ARG A 2 -13.92 14.00 -13.25
N LYS A 3 -12.63 14.01 -13.59
CA LYS A 3 -12.12 14.10 -14.97
C LYS A 3 -11.99 12.74 -15.67
N LYS A 4 -12.35 11.63 -15.01
CA LYS A 4 -12.18 10.25 -15.51
C LYS A 4 -10.76 9.94 -16.03
N GLN A 5 -9.76 10.43 -15.32
CA GLN A 5 -8.34 10.20 -15.65
C GLN A 5 -7.74 9.17 -14.71
N ASN A 6 -6.95 8.27 -15.26
CA ASN A 6 -6.19 7.28 -14.50
C ASN A 6 -5.23 7.99 -13.53
N PHE A 7 -5.06 7.42 -12.34
CA PHE A 7 -4.17 7.94 -11.31
C PHE A 7 -3.69 6.82 -10.39
N VAL A 8 -2.62 7.09 -9.64
CA VAL A 8 -2.10 6.20 -8.59
C VAL A 8 -2.38 6.84 -7.24
N TRP A 9 -3.01 6.08 -6.34
CA TRP A 9 -3.15 6.48 -4.95
C TRP A 9 -1.96 5.96 -4.13
N ASN A 10 -0.92 6.78 -4.00
CA ASN A 10 0.31 6.41 -3.29
C ASN A 10 0.23 6.81 -1.80
N ALA A 11 -0.07 5.83 -0.95
CA ALA A 11 -0.07 5.94 0.50
C ALA A 11 0.25 4.57 1.11
N THR A 12 0.45 4.50 2.43
CA THR A 12 0.84 3.24 3.10
C THR A 12 -0.23 2.16 2.99
N ASN A 13 -1.52 2.50 3.17
CA ASN A 13 -2.67 1.60 2.95
C ASN A 13 -2.51 0.19 3.57
N ILE A 14 -1.88 0.13 4.74
CA ILE A 14 -1.42 -1.12 5.36
C ILE A 14 -2.53 -1.94 6.03
N THR A 15 -3.70 -1.34 6.33
CA THR A 15 -4.83 -2.06 6.93
C THR A 15 -5.95 -2.25 5.91
N LYS A 16 -6.68 -3.36 6.05
CA LYS A 16 -7.84 -3.71 5.23
C LYS A 16 -8.90 -2.63 5.27
N ASN A 17 -9.22 -2.09 6.45
CA ASN A 17 -10.24 -1.05 6.61
C ASN A 17 -9.93 0.22 5.79
N ILE A 18 -8.66 0.66 5.76
CA ILE A 18 -8.27 1.81 4.94
C ILE A 18 -8.43 1.49 3.45
N ARG A 19 -8.02 0.29 3.01
CA ARG A 19 -8.16 -0.13 1.62
C ARG A 19 -9.62 -0.25 1.20
N GLU A 20 -10.47 -0.81 2.05
CA GLU A 20 -11.91 -0.97 1.80
C GLU A 20 -12.59 0.37 1.52
N GLN A 21 -12.35 1.38 2.39
CA GLN A 21 -12.90 2.73 2.17
C GLN A 21 -12.45 3.35 0.84
N LEU A 22 -11.19 3.14 0.44
CA LEU A 22 -10.66 3.64 -0.83
C LEU A 22 -11.27 2.90 -2.03
N VAL A 23 -11.36 1.56 -1.95
CA VAL A 23 -11.96 0.72 -2.99
C VAL A 23 -13.42 1.11 -3.20
N GLU A 24 -14.20 1.24 -2.12
CA GLU A 24 -15.61 1.68 -2.17
C GLU A 24 -15.76 3.06 -2.80
N LEU A 25 -14.90 4.01 -2.41
CA LEU A 25 -14.86 5.33 -3.00
C LEU A 25 -14.61 5.26 -4.51
N PHE A 26 -13.63 4.47 -4.95
CA PHE A 26 -13.29 4.34 -6.37
C PHE A 26 -14.37 3.59 -7.17
N ALA A 27 -14.96 2.55 -6.58
CA ALA A 27 -16.07 1.80 -7.16
C ALA A 27 -17.32 2.67 -7.37
N THR A 28 -17.57 3.64 -6.49
CA THR A 28 -18.66 4.63 -6.68
C THR A 28 -18.48 5.45 -7.97
N TYR A 29 -17.24 5.67 -8.41
CA TYR A 29 -16.92 6.30 -9.70
C TYR A 29 -16.81 5.31 -10.87
N LYS A 30 -17.17 4.04 -10.67
CA LYS A 30 -17.01 2.93 -11.63
C LYS A 30 -15.56 2.77 -12.10
N ALA A 31 -14.60 3.05 -11.21
CA ALA A 31 -13.19 2.86 -11.50
C ALA A 31 -12.82 1.37 -11.48
N TYR A 32 -11.91 0.97 -12.37
CA TYR A 32 -11.17 -0.28 -12.21
C TYR A 32 -10.09 -0.07 -11.15
N VAL A 33 -10.12 -0.88 -10.09
CA VAL A 33 -9.22 -0.75 -8.94
C VAL A 33 -8.22 -1.89 -8.94
N LYS A 34 -6.96 -1.55 -9.20
CA LYS A 34 -5.81 -2.44 -9.06
C LYS A 34 -5.06 -2.13 -7.78
N ILE A 35 -4.84 -3.13 -6.94
CA ILE A 35 -4.02 -3.04 -5.73
C ILE A 35 -2.65 -3.61 -6.04
N VAL A 36 -1.61 -2.81 -5.81
CA VAL A 36 -0.22 -3.21 -5.99
C VAL A 36 0.42 -3.28 -4.61
N TYR A 37 0.65 -4.49 -4.13
CA TYR A 37 1.35 -4.75 -2.88
C TYR A 37 2.86 -4.78 -3.14
N VAL A 38 3.63 -3.99 -2.40
CA VAL A 38 5.10 -3.93 -2.54
C VAL A 38 5.72 -4.23 -1.19
N GLU A 39 6.54 -5.27 -1.14
CA GLU A 39 7.23 -5.70 0.07
C GLU A 39 8.71 -5.94 -0.22
N VAL A 40 9.54 -5.56 0.75
CA VAL A 40 10.96 -5.92 0.84
C VAL A 40 11.21 -6.53 2.22
N PRO A 41 12.29 -7.31 2.39
CA PRO A 41 12.61 -7.87 3.70
C PRO A 41 12.73 -6.78 4.77
N TYR A 42 12.35 -7.11 6.01
CA TYR A 42 12.31 -6.14 7.11
C TYR A 42 13.62 -5.37 7.31
N TYR A 43 14.77 -6.04 7.19
CA TYR A 43 16.07 -5.37 7.31
C TYR A 43 16.32 -4.38 6.17
N VAL A 44 15.90 -4.72 4.93
CA VAL A 44 15.99 -3.83 3.76
C VAL A 44 15.08 -2.62 3.93
N LEU A 45 13.87 -2.81 4.46
CA LEU A 45 12.94 -1.71 4.75
C LEU A 45 13.59 -0.66 5.68
N HIS A 46 14.24 -1.12 6.75
CA HIS A 46 14.96 -0.24 7.69
C HIS A 46 16.18 0.43 7.05
N GLN A 47 16.94 -0.30 6.23
CA GLN A 47 18.06 0.25 5.48
C GLN A 47 17.61 1.35 4.51
N GLN A 48 16.54 1.11 3.74
CA GLN A 48 15.95 2.09 2.82
C GLN A 48 15.42 3.32 3.55
N ASN A 49 14.73 3.13 4.68
CA ASN A 49 14.24 4.23 5.50
C ASN A 49 15.37 5.09 6.10
N SER A 50 16.51 4.48 6.42
CA SER A 50 17.67 5.21 6.97
C SER A 50 18.46 5.97 5.88
N SER A 51 18.29 5.59 4.61
CA SER A 51 19.06 6.13 3.48
C SER A 51 18.35 7.27 2.72
N ARG A 52 17.19 7.74 3.20
CA ARG A 52 16.38 8.79 2.53
C ARG A 52 16.39 10.10 3.32
N ASP A 53 16.21 11.23 2.63
CA ASP A 53 16.29 12.56 3.26
C ASP A 53 15.32 12.77 4.44
N ALA A 54 14.10 12.22 4.34
CA ALA A 54 13.04 12.42 5.33
C ALA A 54 12.86 11.22 6.30
N VAL A 55 13.96 10.71 6.87
CA VAL A 55 13.99 9.50 7.74
C VAL A 55 12.87 9.50 8.80
N LEU A 56 12.22 8.34 8.96
CA LEU A 56 11.26 8.11 10.06
C LEU A 56 11.97 7.38 11.21
N PRO A 57 11.60 7.65 12.47
CA PRO A 57 12.09 6.85 13.60
C PRO A 57 11.78 5.36 13.41
N ALA A 58 12.74 4.48 13.73
CA ALA A 58 12.58 3.03 13.57
C ALA A 58 11.30 2.50 14.25
N VAL A 59 11.01 2.96 15.47
CA VAL A 59 9.79 2.59 16.21
C VAL A 59 8.50 2.94 15.45
N ALA A 60 8.50 4.01 14.65
CA ALA A 60 7.34 4.36 13.83
C ALA A 60 7.17 3.40 12.64
N VAL A 61 8.29 2.98 12.02
CA VAL A 61 8.29 1.97 10.95
C VAL A 61 7.81 0.63 11.51
N ASP A 62 8.33 0.18 12.65
CA ASP A 62 7.95 -1.07 13.30
C ASP A 62 6.46 -1.10 13.65
N ARG A 63 5.93 0.04 14.09
CA ARG A 63 4.51 0.18 14.41
C ARG A 63 3.62 0.12 13.16
N LEU A 64 4.12 0.52 11.99
CA LEU A 64 3.41 0.36 10.72
C LEU A 64 3.48 -1.10 10.25
N VAL A 65 4.65 -1.73 10.31
CA VAL A 65 4.83 -3.15 9.98
C VAL A 65 3.91 -4.03 10.84
N GLY A 66 3.82 -3.77 12.14
CA GLY A 66 2.96 -4.53 13.05
C GLY A 66 1.45 -4.36 12.80
N LYS A 67 1.04 -3.40 11.97
CA LYS A 67 -0.37 -3.18 11.56
C LYS A 67 -0.66 -3.71 10.15
N LEU A 68 0.34 -4.25 9.48
CA LEU A 68 0.21 -4.70 8.11
C LEU A 68 -0.77 -5.88 8.02
N GLU A 69 -1.83 -5.69 7.23
CA GLU A 69 -2.76 -6.72 6.81
C GLU A 69 -2.57 -6.91 5.31
N LEU A 70 -2.13 -8.10 4.89
CA LEU A 70 -1.91 -8.40 3.47
C LEU A 70 -3.20 -8.22 2.67
N PRO A 71 -3.16 -7.56 1.50
CA PRO A 71 -4.34 -7.45 0.65
C PRO A 71 -4.75 -8.84 0.18
N SER A 72 -6.04 -9.15 0.26
CA SER A 72 -6.60 -10.38 -0.28
C SER A 72 -6.96 -10.21 -1.76
N PRO A 73 -6.90 -11.26 -2.60
CA PRO A 73 -7.14 -11.15 -4.05
C PRO A 73 -8.50 -10.56 -4.45
N TRP A 74 -9.49 -10.60 -3.55
CA TRP A 74 -10.85 -10.09 -3.77
C TRP A 74 -11.07 -8.65 -3.28
N GLU A 75 -10.04 -7.99 -2.72
CA GLU A 75 -10.18 -6.60 -2.26
C GLU A 75 -10.30 -5.58 -3.40
N GLY A 76 -9.92 -5.95 -4.62
CA GLY A 76 -10.04 -5.11 -5.81
C GLY A 76 -10.39 -5.94 -7.04
N TYR A 77 -10.37 -5.29 -8.20
CA TYR A 77 -10.51 -6.01 -9.48
C TYR A 77 -9.26 -6.85 -9.78
N GLU A 78 -8.10 -6.38 -9.32
CA GLU A 78 -6.82 -7.03 -9.49
C GLU A 78 -5.93 -6.72 -8.28
N VAL A 79 -5.22 -7.73 -7.80
CA VAL A 79 -4.25 -7.60 -6.71
C VAL A 79 -2.96 -8.27 -7.16
N GLU A 80 -1.89 -7.49 -7.22
CA GLU A 80 -0.55 -7.97 -7.56
C GLU A 80 0.38 -7.86 -6.35
N TYR A 81 1.26 -8.86 -6.19
CA TYR A 81 2.23 -8.91 -5.11
C TYR A 81 3.64 -8.80 -5.70
N PHE A 82 4.30 -7.68 -5.41
CA PHE A 82 5.71 -7.42 -5.73
C PHE A 82 6.52 -7.57 -4.45
N VAL A 83 6.83 -8.81 -4.13
CA VAL A 83 7.69 -9.15 -2.99
C VAL A 83 9.10 -9.37 -3.54
N LYS A 84 10.06 -8.60 -3.04
CA LYS A 84 11.49 -8.87 -3.33
C LYS A 84 12.03 -9.83 -2.28
N GLU A 85 12.59 -10.93 -2.75
CA GLU A 85 13.48 -11.77 -1.97
C GLU A 85 14.88 -11.20 -2.21
N GLU A 86 15.57 -10.77 -1.14
CA GLU A 86 16.92 -10.12 -1.11
C GLU A 86 16.98 -8.58 -1.17
#